data_AF-A0A445D3P7-F1
#
_entry.id   AF-A0A445D3P7-F1
#
_cell.length_a   1.000
_cell.length_b   1.000
_cell.length_c   1.000
_cell.angle_alpha   90.00
_cell.angle_beta   90.00
_cell.angle_gamma   90.00
#
_symmetry.space_group_name_H-M   'P 1'
#
loop_
_entity.id
_entity.type
_entity.pdbx_description
1 polymer ?
#
loop_
_entity_poly.entity_id
_entity_poly.type
_entity_poly.pdbx_seq_one_letter_code
_entity_poly.pdbx_strand_id
1 'polypeptide(L)'
;MHDITENCFSLVPSPVLAVLFLYPLTSKEKILPRITHWQSPNYFAYFPSNSSIVGFLGEMLSAGFNIVGFSWITSPAAIELEIIVLDWLAKALKLPHDFHSTGQGGGVIQGTASEAIGGLNPERYRSLKTDASTNYALSPEVFSEAVSIDIATGLIPFFLCATVGTTSSSTAIDPLPEMRRIAKQV
;
A
#
# COMPACT_ATOMS: atom_id res chain seq x y z
N MET A 1 -2.58 27.09 -49.33
CA MET A 1 -1.58 26.16 -48.77
C MET A 1 -2.36 25.27 -47.82
N HIS A 2 -2.78 24.10 -48.32
CA HIS A 2 -3.69 23.19 -47.62
C HIS A 2 -3.01 22.61 -46.39
N ASP A 3 -3.78 22.58 -45.31
CA ASP A 3 -3.42 22.16 -43.97
C ASP A 3 -3.00 20.69 -43.93
N ILE A 4 -1.72 20.44 -43.65
CA ILE A 4 -1.11 19.10 -43.59
C ILE A 4 -1.39 18.46 -42.21
N THR A 5 -2.06 19.17 -41.29
CA THR A 5 -2.33 18.65 -39.94
C THR A 5 -3.58 17.77 -39.84
N GLU A 6 -4.54 17.87 -40.78
CA GLU A 6 -5.75 17.05 -40.74
C GLU A 6 -5.54 15.60 -41.23
N ASN A 7 -4.55 15.36 -42.10
CA ASN A 7 -4.35 14.05 -42.73
C ASN A 7 -3.51 13.06 -41.90
N CYS A 8 -2.94 13.50 -40.77
CA CYS A 8 -2.20 12.63 -39.86
C CYS A 8 -3.11 11.94 -38.82
N PHE A 9 -4.34 12.42 -38.60
CA PHE A 9 -5.24 11.87 -37.58
C PHE A 9 -5.87 10.54 -37.99
N SER A 10 -5.97 10.24 -39.28
CA SER A 10 -6.53 8.99 -39.81
C SER A 10 -5.59 7.78 -39.73
N LEU A 11 -4.30 8.02 -39.47
CA LEU A 11 -3.25 6.99 -39.40
C LEU A 11 -2.90 6.58 -37.96
N VAL A 12 -3.47 7.26 -36.96
CA VAL A 12 -3.20 6.94 -35.55
C VAL A 12 -4.21 5.88 -35.10
N PRO A 13 -3.77 4.69 -34.67
CA PRO A 13 -4.70 3.65 -34.22
C PRO A 13 -5.61 4.19 -33.11
N SER A 14 -6.88 3.79 -33.15
CA SER A 14 -7.99 4.29 -32.31
C SER A 14 -7.70 4.52 -30.81
N PRO A 15 -6.81 3.77 -30.11
CA PRO A 15 -6.49 4.06 -28.71
C PRO A 15 -5.70 5.37 -28.51
N VAL A 16 -4.87 5.79 -29.47
CA VAL A 16 -4.03 6.99 -29.34
C VAL A 16 -4.86 8.26 -29.54
N LEU A 17 -5.90 8.19 -30.38
CA LEU A 17 -6.87 9.26 -30.55
C LEU A 17 -7.65 9.52 -29.24
N ALA A 18 -7.95 8.48 -28.45
CA ALA A 18 -8.61 8.63 -27.16
C ALA A 18 -7.78 9.39 -26.12
N VAL A 19 -6.44 9.23 -26.14
CA VAL A 19 -5.52 10.02 -25.30
C VAL A 19 -5.54 11.51 -25.70
N LEU A 20 -5.64 11.78 -27.00
CA LEU A 20 -5.83 13.15 -27.52
C LEU A 20 -7.21 13.73 -27.17
N PHE A 21 -8.25 12.89 -27.02
CA PHE A 21 -9.57 13.30 -26.51
C PHE A 21 -9.64 13.53 -24.99
N LEU A 22 -8.67 13.02 -24.21
CA LEU A 22 -8.50 13.33 -22.78
C LEU A 22 -7.71 14.63 -22.54
N TYR A 23 -6.96 15.10 -23.53
CA TYR A 23 -6.21 16.36 -23.48
C TYR A 23 -7.05 17.61 -23.11
N PRO A 24 -8.32 17.77 -23.55
CA PRO A 24 -9.20 18.84 -23.11
C PRO A 24 -9.66 18.70 -21.66
N LEU A 25 -9.73 17.47 -21.14
CA LEU A 25 -10.09 17.19 -19.74
C LEU A 25 -8.91 17.56 -18.83
N THR A 26 -7.69 17.15 -19.14
CA THR A 26 -6.46 17.60 -18.43
C THR A 26 -6.01 19.01 -18.81
N SER A 27 -6.93 19.88 -19.23
CA SER A 27 -6.60 21.23 -19.68
C SER A 27 -5.93 22.04 -18.57
N LYS A 28 -4.94 22.85 -18.96
CA LYS A 28 -4.24 23.84 -18.12
C LYS A 28 -5.20 24.82 -17.42
N GLU A 29 -6.44 24.90 -17.88
CA GLU A 29 -7.43 25.85 -17.39
C GLU A 29 -8.40 25.24 -16.37
N LYS A 30 -8.65 23.91 -16.40
CA LYS A 30 -9.72 23.29 -15.61
C LYS A 30 -9.22 22.34 -14.53
N ILE A 31 -8.30 21.44 -14.86
CA ILE A 31 -7.82 20.41 -13.93
C ILE A 31 -6.51 20.83 -13.28
N LEU A 32 -5.50 21.21 -14.08
CA LEU A 32 -4.16 21.51 -13.55
C LEU A 32 -4.14 22.57 -12.43
N PRO A 33 -4.92 23.68 -12.49
CA PRO A 33 -4.94 24.66 -11.41
C PRO A 33 -5.63 24.19 -10.13
N ARG A 34 -6.38 23.08 -10.19
CA ARG A 34 -7.23 22.57 -9.10
C ARG A 34 -6.74 21.26 -8.50
N ILE A 35 -5.66 20.68 -9.03
CA ILE A 35 -5.03 19.51 -8.42
C ILE A 35 -4.04 19.94 -7.34
N THR A 36 -4.03 19.23 -6.23
CA THR A 36 -2.92 19.30 -5.29
C THR A 36 -1.73 18.59 -5.93
N HIS A 37 -0.68 19.33 -6.23
CA HIS A 37 0.51 18.78 -6.87
C HIS A 37 1.38 18.00 -5.89
N TRP A 38 1.04 16.73 -5.64
CA TRP A 38 1.82 15.81 -4.80
C TRP A 38 3.26 15.61 -5.28
N GLN A 39 3.51 15.75 -6.59
CA GLN A 39 4.85 15.64 -7.19
C GLN A 39 5.65 16.96 -7.15
N SER A 40 5.11 18.03 -6.54
CA SER A 40 5.85 19.28 -6.38
C SER A 40 7.02 19.08 -5.42
N PRO A 41 8.22 19.61 -5.69
CA PRO A 41 9.33 19.59 -4.74
C PRO A 41 9.04 20.39 -3.46
N ASN A 42 7.95 21.18 -3.45
CA ASN A 42 7.50 21.97 -2.32
C ASN A 42 6.28 21.37 -1.59
N TYR A 43 5.94 20.10 -1.86
CA TYR A 43 4.85 19.40 -1.19
C TYR A 43 5.36 18.66 0.06
N PHE A 44 4.96 19.12 1.25
CA PHE A 44 5.42 18.58 2.55
C PHE A 44 4.27 18.06 3.43
N ALA A 45 3.09 17.83 2.86
CA ALA A 45 1.96 17.27 3.60
C ALA A 45 1.97 15.73 3.54
N TYR A 46 1.48 15.09 4.62
CA TYR A 46 1.36 13.63 4.74
C TYR A 46 2.66 12.87 4.46
N PHE A 47 2.56 11.71 3.81
CA PHE A 47 3.68 10.96 3.26
C PHE A 47 3.75 11.15 1.74
N PRO A 48 4.96 11.28 1.16
CA PRO A 48 5.10 11.53 -0.26
C PRO A 48 4.60 10.35 -1.09
N SER A 49 3.81 10.64 -2.13
CA SER A 49 3.44 9.67 -3.16
C SER A 49 4.61 9.50 -4.13
N ASN A 50 5.65 8.77 -3.71
CA ASN A 50 6.84 8.57 -4.52
C ASN A 50 6.51 7.93 -5.87
N SER A 51 7.10 8.46 -6.93
CA SER A 51 6.97 7.93 -8.29
C SER A 51 8.34 7.82 -8.95
N SER A 52 8.46 6.94 -9.94
CA SER A 52 9.66 6.81 -10.76
C SER A 52 9.30 6.58 -12.22
N ILE A 53 10.20 6.94 -13.13
CA ILE A 53 9.99 6.70 -14.56
C ILE A 53 9.85 5.20 -14.86
N VAL A 54 10.58 4.35 -14.14
CA VAL A 54 10.50 2.89 -14.29
C VAL A 54 9.14 2.37 -13.81
N GLY A 55 8.63 2.87 -12.68
CA GLY A 55 7.29 2.53 -12.19
C GLY A 55 6.19 2.97 -13.16
N PHE A 56 6.32 4.18 -13.73
CA PHE A 56 5.40 4.67 -14.76
C PHE A 56 5.37 3.77 -16.00
N LEU A 57 6.53 3.38 -16.53
CA LEU A 57 6.61 2.47 -17.66
C LEU A 57 6.07 1.07 -17.33
N GLY A 58 6.29 0.60 -16.10
CA GLY A 58 5.72 -0.65 -15.60
C GLY A 58 4.19 -0.63 -15.57
N GLU A 59 3.61 0.45 -15.05
CA GLU A 59 2.15 0.64 -15.04
C GLU A 59 1.57 0.73 -16.46
N MET A 60 2.22 1.50 -17.35
CA MET A 60 1.82 1.57 -18.76
C MET A 60 1.81 0.19 -19.43
N LEU A 61 2.83 -0.63 -19.17
CA LEU A 61 2.95 -1.98 -19.71
C LEU A 61 1.89 -2.92 -19.12
N SER A 62 1.69 -2.86 -17.80
CA SER A 62 0.67 -3.62 -17.08
C SER A 62 -0.73 -3.33 -17.64
N ALA A 63 -1.07 -2.04 -17.75
CA ALA A 63 -2.33 -1.57 -18.34
C ALA A 63 -2.45 -1.95 -19.83
N GLY A 64 -1.34 -1.94 -20.58
CA GLY A 64 -1.30 -2.34 -21.98
C GLY A 64 -1.57 -3.84 -22.19
N PHE A 65 -1.03 -4.69 -21.31
CA PHE A 65 -1.33 -6.13 -21.33
C PHE A 65 -2.74 -6.45 -20.83
N ASN A 66 -3.27 -5.64 -19.91
CA ASN A 66 -4.64 -5.76 -19.39
C ASN A 66 -5.00 -7.19 -18.94
N ILE A 67 -4.08 -7.82 -18.20
CA ILE A 67 -4.18 -9.21 -17.76
C ILE A 67 -5.06 -9.32 -16.52
N VAL A 68 -5.92 -10.34 -16.48
CA VAL A 68 -6.65 -10.73 -15.27
C VAL A 68 -6.02 -11.99 -14.65
N GLY A 69 -5.18 -11.79 -13.64
CA GLY A 69 -4.39 -12.83 -12.97
C GLY A 69 -5.09 -13.52 -11.80
N PHE A 70 -6.36 -13.92 -11.91
CA PHE A 70 -7.06 -14.55 -10.78
C PHE A 70 -6.62 -16.00 -10.48
N SER A 71 -5.90 -16.63 -11.41
CA SER A 71 -5.32 -17.96 -11.21
C SER A 71 -4.05 -18.12 -12.03
N TRP A 72 -3.17 -19.05 -11.64
CA TRP A 72 -1.90 -19.24 -12.33
C TRP A 72 -2.06 -19.51 -13.83
N ILE A 73 -3.08 -20.28 -14.23
CA ILE A 73 -3.29 -20.64 -15.65
C ILE A 73 -3.67 -19.44 -16.54
N THR A 74 -4.21 -18.36 -15.98
CA THR A 74 -4.63 -17.20 -16.78
C THR A 74 -3.47 -16.27 -17.13
N SER A 75 -2.39 -16.29 -16.35
CA SER A 75 -1.12 -15.64 -16.67
C SER A 75 0.02 -16.15 -15.77
N PRO A 76 0.69 -17.25 -16.17
CA PRO A 76 1.78 -17.82 -15.39
C PRO A 76 2.91 -16.80 -15.12
N ALA A 77 3.26 -16.02 -16.15
CA ALA A 77 4.33 -15.04 -16.07
C ALA A 77 4.03 -13.92 -15.07
N ALA A 78 2.78 -13.44 -14.98
CA ALA A 78 2.42 -12.39 -14.03
C ALA A 78 2.50 -12.89 -12.58
N ILE A 79 1.99 -14.09 -12.32
CA ILE A 79 1.96 -14.68 -10.98
C ILE A 79 3.36 -15.08 -10.50
N GLU A 80 4.17 -15.71 -11.36
CA GLU A 80 5.54 -16.08 -11.01
C GLU A 80 6.42 -14.84 -10.79
N LEU A 81 6.22 -13.78 -11.59
CA LEU A 81 6.96 -12.54 -11.42
C LEU A 81 6.62 -11.86 -10.09
N GLU A 82 5.35 -11.84 -9.68
CA GLU A 82 4.94 -11.28 -8.38
C GLU A 82 5.66 -12.00 -7.23
N ILE A 83 5.69 -13.33 -7.26
CA ILE A 83 6.36 -14.16 -6.24
C ILE A 83 7.86 -13.82 -6.18
N ILE A 84 8.54 -13.75 -7.33
CA ILE A 84 9.98 -13.46 -7.40
C ILE A 84 10.29 -12.05 -6.89
N VAL A 85 9.51 -11.05 -7.29
CA VAL A 85 9.70 -9.65 -6.88
C VAL A 85 9.50 -9.49 -5.38
N LEU A 86 8.51 -10.17 -4.80
CA LEU A 86 8.28 -10.15 -3.36
C LEU A 86 9.38 -10.86 -2.58
N ASP A 87 9.95 -11.95 -3.11
CA ASP A 87 11.14 -12.58 -2.52
C ASP A 87 12.38 -11.67 -2.59
N TRP A 88 12.54 -10.89 -3.67
CA TRP A 88 13.60 -9.88 -3.73
C TRP A 88 13.40 -8.79 -2.67
N LEU A 89 12.17 -8.32 -2.48
CA LEU A 89 11.83 -7.35 -1.46
C LEU A 89 12.08 -7.90 -0.05
N ALA A 90 11.65 -9.14 0.24
CA ALA A 90 11.88 -9.79 1.52
C ALA A 90 13.37 -9.93 1.84
N LYS A 91 14.19 -10.30 0.85
CA LYS A 91 15.65 -10.35 0.97
C LYS A 91 16.27 -8.97 1.19
N ALA A 92 15.80 -7.94 0.48
CA ALA A 92 16.27 -6.56 0.65
C ALA A 92 15.97 -6.03 2.06
N LEU A 93 14.80 -6.38 2.61
CA LEU A 93 14.38 -6.07 3.98
C LEU A 93 15.01 -6.99 5.04
N LYS A 94 15.78 -8.01 4.61
CA LYS A 94 16.37 -9.04 5.48
C LYS A 94 15.33 -9.74 6.37
N LEU A 95 14.15 -10.01 5.82
CA LEU A 95 13.12 -10.75 6.54
C LEU A 95 13.54 -12.21 6.77
N PRO A 96 13.05 -12.86 7.84
CA PRO A 96 13.28 -14.28 8.06
C PRO A 96 12.80 -15.14 6.88
N HIS A 97 13.43 -16.30 6.69
CA HIS A 97 13.08 -17.24 5.61
C HIS A 97 11.61 -17.68 5.63
N ASP A 98 10.95 -17.61 6.79
CA ASP A 98 9.53 -17.90 6.95
C ASP A 98 8.61 -16.95 6.16
N PHE A 99 9.11 -15.79 5.71
CA PHE A 99 8.37 -14.84 4.86
C PHE A 99 8.63 -15.04 3.36
N HIS A 100 9.57 -15.91 2.99
CA HIS A 100 9.91 -16.16 1.59
C HIS A 100 8.96 -17.20 0.99
N SER A 101 8.72 -17.11 -0.32
CA SER A 101 7.90 -18.06 -1.07
C SER A 101 8.46 -19.49 -1.07
N THR A 102 9.77 -19.64 -0.91
CA THR A 102 10.45 -20.95 -0.78
C THR A 102 10.37 -21.52 0.65
N GLY A 103 9.85 -20.75 1.61
CA GLY A 103 9.67 -21.13 3.00
C GLY A 103 8.26 -21.61 3.29
N GLN A 104 7.72 -21.21 4.45
CA GLN A 104 6.33 -21.50 4.85
C GLN A 104 5.39 -20.30 4.63
N GLY A 105 5.91 -19.18 4.14
CA GLY A 105 5.15 -17.96 3.91
C GLY A 105 5.16 -17.55 2.44
N GLY A 106 5.07 -16.25 2.23
CA GLY A 106 5.01 -15.61 0.93
C GLY A 106 4.48 -14.20 1.08
N GLY A 107 4.21 -13.55 -0.05
CA GLY A 107 3.59 -12.24 -0.08
C GLY A 107 2.58 -12.13 -1.21
N VAL A 108 1.84 -11.03 -1.20
CA VAL A 108 0.92 -10.62 -2.25
C VAL A 108 1.01 -9.11 -2.42
N ILE A 109 0.88 -8.61 -3.65
CA ILE A 109 0.77 -7.19 -3.93
C ILE A 109 -0.69 -6.76 -3.79
N GLN A 110 -0.95 -5.80 -2.90
CA GLN A 110 -2.26 -5.24 -2.62
C GLN A 110 -2.33 -3.76 -2.98
N GLY A 111 -3.54 -3.24 -3.20
CA GLY A 111 -3.75 -1.85 -3.60
C GLY A 111 -3.60 -0.88 -2.41
N THR A 112 -4.00 -1.32 -1.22
CA THR A 112 -3.93 -0.51 -0.01
C THR A 112 -3.63 -1.36 1.23
N ALA A 113 -3.04 -0.73 2.26
CA ALA A 113 -2.80 -1.41 3.54
C ALA A 113 -4.10 -1.74 4.32
N SER A 114 -5.25 -1.18 3.93
CA SER A 114 -6.53 -1.40 4.59
C SER A 114 -7.29 -2.63 4.07
N GLU A 115 -6.87 -3.21 2.94
CA GLU A 115 -7.53 -4.38 2.33
C GLU A 115 -7.53 -5.63 3.21
N ALA A 116 -6.59 -5.73 4.15
CA ALA A 116 -6.43 -6.87 5.03
C ALA A 116 -7.40 -6.89 6.24
N ILE A 117 -8.18 -5.84 6.47
CA ILE A 117 -8.99 -5.68 7.70
C ILE A 117 -10.48 -5.62 7.33
N GLY A 118 -11.24 -6.65 7.71
CA GLY A 118 -12.68 -6.71 7.48
C GLY A 118 -13.46 -7.38 8.62
N GLY A 119 -14.71 -6.95 8.82
CA GLY A 119 -15.69 -7.68 9.64
C GLY A 119 -15.58 -7.53 11.16
N LEU A 120 -14.84 -6.55 11.68
CA LEU A 120 -14.71 -6.35 13.12
C LEU A 120 -15.92 -5.63 13.72
N ASN A 121 -16.45 -6.14 14.83
CA ASN A 121 -17.48 -5.44 15.60
C ASN A 121 -16.88 -4.17 16.22
N PRO A 122 -17.44 -2.96 15.97
CA PRO A 122 -16.95 -1.71 16.56
C PRO A 122 -16.87 -1.71 18.09
N GLU A 123 -17.76 -2.43 18.77
CA GLU A 123 -17.75 -2.56 20.24
C GLU A 123 -16.58 -3.42 20.76
N ARG A 124 -15.97 -4.22 19.87
CA ARG A 124 -14.82 -5.08 20.17
C ARG A 124 -13.50 -4.46 19.70
N TYR A 125 -13.53 -3.24 19.18
CA TYR A 125 -12.34 -2.49 18.80
C TYR A 125 -11.84 -1.67 20.00
N ARG A 126 -10.52 -1.72 20.24
CA ARG A 126 -9.86 -0.91 21.26
C ARG A 126 -8.78 -0.04 20.63
N SER A 127 -8.88 1.27 20.86
CA SER A 127 -7.77 2.21 20.64
C SER A 127 -7.02 2.35 21.96
N LEU A 128 -5.81 1.77 22.04
CA LEU A 128 -4.96 1.92 23.21
C LEU A 128 -4.35 3.32 23.25
N LYS A 129 -4.29 3.91 24.45
CA LYS A 129 -3.75 5.27 24.63
C LYS A 129 -2.23 5.22 24.60
N THR A 130 -1.64 6.21 23.94
CA THR A 130 -0.20 6.45 23.86
C THR A 130 0.08 7.87 24.34
N ASP A 131 1.26 8.11 24.90
CA ASP A 131 1.63 9.42 25.42
C ASP A 131 3.08 9.80 25.08
N ALA A 132 3.46 11.02 25.45
CA ALA A 132 4.77 11.58 25.10
C ALA A 132 5.95 10.86 25.78
N SER A 133 5.74 10.13 26.88
CA SER A 133 6.82 9.42 27.60
C SER A 133 7.45 8.31 26.76
N THR A 134 6.68 7.71 25.84
CA THR A 134 7.14 6.68 24.89
C THR A 134 7.29 7.22 23.46
N ASN A 135 7.36 8.54 23.28
CA ASN A 135 7.29 9.20 21.96
C ASN A 135 6.04 8.77 21.15
N TYR A 136 4.91 8.57 21.84
CA TYR A 136 3.66 8.11 21.26
C TYR A 136 3.69 6.69 20.68
N ALA A 137 4.70 5.88 21.00
CA ALA A 137 4.69 4.44 20.72
C ALA A 137 3.77 3.70 21.71
N LEU A 138 3.19 2.59 21.27
CA LEU A 138 2.39 1.71 22.13
C LEU A 138 3.27 1.08 23.22
N SER A 139 2.94 1.37 24.48
CA SER A 139 3.61 0.78 25.64
C SER A 139 3.25 -0.71 25.78
N PRO A 140 4.24 -1.61 25.99
CA PRO A 140 3.99 -3.02 26.30
C PRO A 140 3.10 -3.24 27.53
N GLU A 141 3.22 -2.37 28.54
CA GLU A 141 2.46 -2.46 29.78
C GLU A 141 0.97 -2.20 29.50
N VAL A 142 0.65 -1.13 28.77
CA VAL A 142 -0.73 -0.79 28.38
C VAL A 142 -1.35 -1.89 27.53
N PHE A 143 -0.58 -2.47 26.60
CA PHE A 143 -1.05 -3.59 25.77
C PHE A 143 -1.32 -4.83 26.62
N SER A 144 -0.39 -5.22 27.50
CA SER A 144 -0.54 -6.39 28.38
C SER A 144 -1.72 -6.26 29.34
N GLU A 145 -1.98 -5.06 29.87
CA GLU A 145 -3.12 -4.78 30.73
C GLU A 145 -4.44 -4.94 29.96
N ALA A 146 -4.53 -4.36 28.76
CA ALA A 146 -5.73 -4.47 27.92
C ALA A 146 -6.06 -5.93 27.58
N VAL A 147 -5.05 -6.72 27.20
CA VAL A 147 -5.18 -8.17 26.96
C VAL A 147 -5.70 -8.90 28.20
N SER A 148 -5.14 -8.58 29.38
CA SER A 148 -5.54 -9.23 30.64
C SER A 148 -6.99 -8.93 31.01
N ILE A 149 -7.45 -7.69 30.80
CA ILE A 149 -8.85 -7.28 31.02
C ILE A 149 -9.78 -8.02 30.06
N ASP A 150 -9.41 -8.12 28.78
CA ASP A 150 -10.23 -8.81 27.79
C ASP A 150 -10.37 -10.30 28.12
N ILE A 151 -9.29 -10.97 28.50
CA ILE A 151 -9.35 -12.37 28.95
C ILE A 151 -10.22 -12.50 30.22
N ALA A 152 -10.05 -11.61 31.20
CA ALA A 152 -10.82 -11.65 32.45
C ALA A 152 -12.33 -11.42 32.24
N THR A 153 -12.69 -10.68 31.18
CA THR A 153 -14.10 -10.43 30.79
C THR A 153 -14.65 -11.49 29.83
N GLY A 154 -13.91 -12.55 29.56
CA GLY A 154 -14.32 -13.67 28.69
C GLY A 154 -14.23 -13.36 27.19
N LEU A 155 -13.45 -12.34 26.82
CA LEU A 155 -13.16 -11.99 25.42
C LEU A 155 -11.88 -12.68 24.95
N ILE A 156 -11.76 -12.83 23.63
CA ILE A 156 -10.61 -13.45 22.98
C ILE A 156 -9.84 -12.36 22.23
N PRO A 157 -8.66 -11.93 22.73
CA PRO A 157 -7.76 -11.08 21.95
C PRO A 157 -7.23 -11.87 20.76
N PHE A 158 -7.55 -11.45 19.53
CA PHE A 158 -7.20 -12.20 18.32
C PHE A 158 -6.34 -11.41 17.33
N PHE A 159 -6.26 -10.08 17.46
CA PHE A 159 -5.51 -9.24 16.53
C PHE A 159 -4.91 -8.01 17.20
N LEU A 160 -3.66 -7.71 16.85
CA LEU A 160 -2.96 -6.48 17.20
C LEU A 160 -2.37 -5.88 15.92
N CYS A 161 -2.64 -4.60 15.68
CA CYS A 161 -1.92 -3.82 14.68
C CYS A 161 -0.80 -3.04 15.38
N ALA A 162 0.45 -3.49 15.22
CA ALA A 162 1.62 -2.75 15.65
C ALA A 162 2.21 -1.94 14.48
N THR A 163 2.54 -0.69 14.71
CA THR A 163 2.89 0.28 13.67
C THR A 163 4.36 0.65 13.72
N VAL A 164 5.04 0.63 12.56
CA VAL A 164 6.37 1.21 12.39
C VAL A 164 6.23 2.45 11.51
N GLY A 165 6.15 3.62 12.15
CA GLY A 165 5.89 4.90 11.48
C GLY A 165 4.40 5.26 11.48
N THR A 166 3.90 5.82 12.58
CA THR A 166 2.53 6.35 12.65
C THR A 166 2.33 7.53 11.70
N THR A 167 1.08 7.76 11.28
CA THR A 167 0.72 8.85 10.35
C THR A 167 0.74 10.24 10.94
N SER A 168 0.67 10.33 12.28
CA SER A 168 0.76 11.60 12.99
C SER A 168 2.18 12.14 12.98
N SER A 169 2.35 13.39 13.41
CA SER A 169 3.64 14.10 13.41
C SER A 169 4.77 13.43 14.20
N SER A 170 4.47 12.40 14.99
CA SER A 170 5.46 11.64 15.76
C SER A 170 6.21 10.57 14.95
N THR A 171 5.64 10.05 13.86
CA THR A 171 6.19 8.89 13.13
C THR A 171 6.62 7.76 14.08
N ALA A 172 5.80 7.52 15.11
CA ALA A 172 6.15 6.66 16.23
C ALA A 172 6.35 5.21 15.78
N ILE A 173 7.17 4.47 16.51
CA ILE A 173 7.52 3.08 16.22
C ILE A 173 7.18 2.24 17.45
N ASP A 174 6.23 1.33 17.28
CA ASP A 174 5.86 0.38 18.33
C ASP A 174 6.98 -0.66 18.54
N PRO A 175 7.26 -1.07 19.78
CA PRO A 175 8.31 -2.04 20.09
C PRO A 175 7.87 -3.47 19.71
N LEU A 176 8.10 -3.84 18.45
CA LEU A 176 7.65 -5.12 17.87
C LEU A 176 8.10 -6.39 18.65
N PRO A 177 9.35 -6.50 19.14
CA PRO A 177 9.78 -7.69 19.89
C PRO A 177 8.96 -7.92 21.16
N GLU A 178 8.67 -6.86 21.90
CA GLU A 178 7.92 -6.86 23.14
C GLU A 178 6.44 -7.16 22.89
N MET A 179 5.84 -6.52 21.86
CA MET A 179 4.48 -6.80 21.43
C MET A 179 4.30 -8.26 21.03
N ARG A 180 5.27 -8.81 20.28
CA ARG A 180 5.29 -10.23 19.89
C ARG A 180 5.34 -11.15 21.11
N ARG A 181 6.14 -10.80 22.13
CA ARG A 181 6.24 -11.60 23.36
C ARG A 181 4.90 -11.70 24.07
N ILE A 182 4.17 -10.58 24.19
CA ILE A 182 2.86 -10.53 24.83
C ILE A 182 1.81 -11.28 23.99
N ALA A 183 1.78 -11.04 22.68
CA ALA A 183 0.82 -11.69 21.78
C ALA A 183 0.94 -13.22 21.75
N LYS A 184 2.12 -13.78 22.04
CA LYS A 184 2.35 -15.23 22.15
C LYS A 184 1.86 -15.87 23.45
N GLN A 185 1.46 -15.07 24.44
CA GLN A 185 1.05 -15.56 25.77
C GLN A 185 -0.46 -15.76 25.89
N VAL A 186 -1.22 -15.33 24.88
CA VAL A 186 -2.67 -15.48 24.75
C VAL A 186 -2.98 -16.70 23.89
#